data_AF-A0A7X7FXW0-F1
#
_entry.id   AF-A0A7X7FXW0-F1
#
_cell.length_a   1.000
_cell.length_b   1.000
_cell.length_c   1.000
_cell.angle_alpha   90.00
_cell.angle_beta   90.00
_cell.angle_gamma   90.00
#
_symmetry.space_group_name_H-M   'P 1'
#
loop_
_entity.id
_entity.type
_entity.pdbx_description
1 polymer ?
#
loop_
_entity_poly.entity_id
_entity_poly.type
_entity_poly.pdbx_seq_one_letter_code
_entity_poly.pdbx_strand_id
1 'polypeptide(L)'
;MKVNFIKIIIIVFSVLYNNQIQAQEVLNNENRRDSAKTIQLESFSDFPNEIDGCSCCFSKSQEEYKKKMYVFVNDFAVLAFVKIDGKLIRFELQNHDENSNIYYYIHNDDKMKVEIIKKTTNEDEIVVIEGLITIDTLKGDVKQKFIGECGC
;
A
#
# COMPACT_ATOMS: atom_id res chain seq x y z
N MET A 1 -11.05 52.08 41.40
CA MET A 1 -10.76 50.63 41.57
C MET A 1 -11.54 49.72 40.61
N LYS A 2 -12.82 49.98 40.28
CA LYS A 2 -13.66 49.12 39.40
C LYS A 2 -13.19 48.98 37.93
N VAL A 3 -12.59 50.01 37.33
CA VAL A 3 -12.22 50.02 35.90
C VAL A 3 -11.02 49.11 35.59
N ASN A 4 -10.08 48.97 36.52
CA ASN A 4 -8.91 48.09 36.34
C ASN A 4 -9.30 46.61 36.43
N PHE A 5 -10.33 46.28 37.22
CA PHE A 5 -10.82 44.91 37.36
C PHE A 5 -11.51 44.41 36.08
N ILE A 6 -12.29 45.27 35.42
CA ILE A 6 -12.96 44.96 34.13
C ILE A 6 -11.92 44.71 33.02
N LYS A 7 -10.84 45.50 32.97
CA LYS A 7 -9.76 45.29 31.98
C LYS A 7 -9.03 43.96 32.18
N ILE A 8 -8.77 43.57 33.43
CA ILE A 8 -8.15 42.27 33.75
C ILE A 8 -9.05 41.12 33.29
N ILE A 9 -10.35 41.20 33.53
CA ILE A 9 -11.31 40.19 33.08
C ILE A 9 -11.29 40.03 31.55
N ILE A 10 -11.31 41.14 30.80
CA ILE A 10 -11.28 41.11 29.32
C ILE A 10 -9.98 40.46 28.79
N ILE A 11 -8.83 40.77 29.42
CA ILE A 11 -7.54 40.18 29.05
C ILE A 11 -7.52 38.67 29.32
N VAL A 12 -8.05 38.23 30.47
CA VAL A 12 -8.11 36.80 30.79
C VAL A 12 -9.02 36.05 29.81
N PHE A 13 -10.20 36.60 29.49
CA PHE A 13 -11.12 35.96 28.52
C PHE A 13 -10.52 35.87 27.11
N SER A 14 -9.80 36.90 26.65
CA SER A 14 -9.16 36.88 25.32
C SER A 14 -8.00 35.87 25.25
N VAL A 15 -7.20 35.73 26.31
CA VAL A 15 -6.16 34.70 26.39
C VAL A 15 -6.76 33.29 26.41
N LEU A 16 -7.83 33.07 27.16
CA LEU A 16 -8.53 31.78 27.20
C LEU A 16 -9.13 31.42 25.83
N TYR A 17 -9.67 32.40 25.11
CA TYR A 17 -10.24 32.20 23.78
C TYR A 17 -9.16 31.83 22.75
N ASN A 18 -8.01 32.52 22.77
CA ASN A 18 -6.89 32.20 21.88
C ASN A 18 -6.33 30.78 22.12
N ASN A 19 -6.24 30.34 23.38
CA ASN A 19 -5.80 28.98 23.71
C ASN A 19 -6.78 27.91 23.20
N GLN A 20 -8.10 28.16 23.27
CA GLN A 20 -9.11 27.24 22.72
C GLN A 20 -9.01 27.11 21.20
N ILE A 21 -8.77 28.21 20.49
CA ILE A 21 -8.59 28.22 19.02
C ILE A 21 -7.36 27.39 18.63
N GLN A 22 -6.22 27.58 19.31
CA GLN A 22 -4.99 26.82 19.03
C GLN A 22 -5.17 25.31 19.27
N ALA A 23 -5.86 24.91 20.35
CA ALA A 23 -6.14 23.50 20.62
C ALA A 23 -7.03 22.86 19.54
N GLN A 24 -8.00 23.61 19.01
CA GLN A 24 -8.91 23.13 17.98
C GLN A 24 -8.22 22.97 16.61
N GLU A 25 -7.25 23.82 16.29
CA GLU A 25 -6.43 23.68 15.08
C GLU A 25 -5.50 22.47 15.13
N VAL A 26 -4.92 22.15 16.29
CA VAL A 26 -4.08 20.94 16.47
C VAL A 26 -4.91 19.67 16.25
N LEU A 27 -6.10 19.59 16.87
CA LEU A 27 -7.00 18.44 16.73
C LEU A 27 -7.51 18.26 15.28
N ASN A 28 -7.84 19.36 14.60
CA ASN A 28 -8.25 19.30 13.19
C ASN A 28 -7.10 18.88 12.26
N ASN A 29 -5.86 19.26 12.55
CA ASN A 29 -4.69 18.85 11.78
C ASN A 29 -4.32 17.38 12.02
N GLU A 30 -4.49 16.85 13.23
CA GLU A 30 -4.37 15.41 13.49
C GLU A 30 -5.44 14.61 12.76
N ASN A 31 -6.71 15.03 12.82
CA ASN A 31 -7.82 14.37 12.10
C ASN A 31 -7.65 14.40 10.57
N ARG A 32 -7.00 15.43 10.00
CA ARG A 32 -6.67 15.47 8.57
C ARG A 32 -5.51 14.56 8.17
N ARG A 33 -4.61 14.28 9.11
CA ARG A 33 -3.44 13.40 8.89
C ARG A 33 -3.84 11.91 8.97
N ASP A 34 -4.95 11.60 9.64
CA ASP A 34 -5.46 10.24 9.85
C ASP A 34 -6.49 9.77 8.79
N SER A 35 -6.91 10.67 7.89
CA SER A 35 -7.56 10.29 6.63
C SER A 35 -6.46 9.88 5.63
N ALA A 36 -5.71 8.83 5.94
CA ALA A 36 -4.84 8.19 4.96
C ALA A 36 -5.73 7.80 3.77
N LYS A 37 -5.58 8.51 2.65
CA LYS A 37 -6.27 8.09 1.43
C LYS A 37 -5.71 6.70 1.10
N THR A 38 -6.56 5.69 1.08
CA THR A 38 -6.17 4.32 0.75
C THR A 38 -6.63 4.05 -0.68
N ILE A 39 -5.72 3.59 -1.52
CA ILE A 39 -6.05 3.11 -2.86
C ILE A 39 -6.68 1.72 -2.78
N GLN A 40 -7.55 1.37 -3.73
CA GLN A 40 -8.13 0.03 -3.76
C GLN A 40 -7.24 -0.89 -4.59
N LEU A 41 -6.66 -1.90 -3.92
CA LEU A 41 -5.95 -2.99 -4.59
C LEU A 41 -6.91 -4.17 -4.78
N GLU A 42 -7.21 -4.48 -6.02
CA GLU A 42 -8.23 -5.44 -6.42
C GLU A 42 -7.61 -6.72 -6.95
N SER A 43 -8.34 -7.82 -6.82
CA SER A 43 -7.97 -9.07 -7.47
C SER A 43 -8.51 -9.09 -8.92
N PHE A 44 -7.78 -9.73 -9.84
CA PHE A 44 -8.12 -9.85 -11.25
C PHE A 44 -7.85 -11.26 -11.78
N SER A 45 -8.53 -11.66 -12.85
CA SER A 45 -8.40 -13.00 -13.47
C SER A 45 -7.78 -12.98 -14.86
N ASP A 46 -7.87 -11.84 -15.54
CA ASP A 46 -7.40 -11.71 -16.92
C ASP A 46 -5.90 -11.49 -16.94
N PHE A 47 -5.18 -12.38 -17.62
CA PHE A 47 -3.73 -12.22 -17.78
C PHE A 47 -3.42 -11.13 -18.81
N PRO A 48 -2.45 -10.25 -18.53
CA PRO A 48 -1.94 -9.31 -19.52
C PRO A 48 -1.33 -10.07 -20.69
N ASN A 49 -1.64 -9.66 -21.93
CA ASN A 49 -1.07 -10.26 -23.14
C ASN A 49 0.46 -10.17 -23.22
N GLU A 50 1.09 -9.31 -22.41
CA GLU A 50 2.53 -9.16 -22.31
C GLU A 50 3.20 -10.30 -21.54
N ILE A 51 2.44 -11.04 -20.72
CA ILE A 51 2.92 -12.26 -20.09
C ILE A 51 2.71 -13.41 -21.08
N ASP A 52 3.76 -13.75 -21.81
CA ASP A 52 3.78 -14.87 -22.76
C ASP A 52 4.73 -15.96 -22.24
N GLY A 53 4.16 -16.96 -21.56
CA GLY A 53 4.91 -18.09 -20.99
C GLY A 53 4.85 -18.16 -19.47
N CYS A 54 6.00 -18.40 -18.85
CA CYS A 54 6.09 -18.62 -17.41
C CYS A 54 5.78 -17.36 -16.62
N SER A 55 5.13 -17.54 -15.47
CA SER A 55 4.78 -16.41 -14.61
C SER A 55 4.72 -16.82 -13.15
N CYS A 56 4.86 -15.84 -12.27
CA CYS A 56 4.49 -16.01 -10.88
C CYS A 56 3.15 -15.33 -10.62
N CYS A 57 2.26 -16.08 -10.00
CA CYS A 57 0.87 -15.70 -9.83
C CYS A 57 0.54 -15.66 -8.34
N PHE A 58 0.16 -14.49 -7.84
CA PHE A 58 -0.03 -14.29 -6.41
C PHE A 58 -1.44 -13.78 -6.12
N SER A 59 -2.03 -14.26 -5.04
CA SER A 59 -3.41 -13.99 -4.61
C SER A 59 -3.44 -13.54 -3.16
N LYS A 60 -4.53 -12.91 -2.72
CA LYS A 60 -4.68 -12.48 -1.31
C LYS A 60 -4.81 -13.66 -0.34
N SER A 61 -5.29 -14.80 -0.83
CA SER A 61 -5.51 -16.02 -0.07
C SER A 61 -5.39 -17.25 -0.96
N GLN A 62 -5.26 -18.44 -0.34
CA GLN A 62 -5.26 -19.71 -1.05
C GLN A 62 -6.59 -19.97 -1.78
N GLU A 63 -7.71 -19.45 -1.24
CA GLU A 63 -9.02 -19.60 -1.86
C GLU A 63 -9.13 -18.78 -3.16
N GLU A 64 -8.62 -17.55 -3.15
CA GLU A 64 -8.53 -16.72 -4.35
C GLU A 64 -7.60 -17.34 -5.39
N TYR A 65 -6.44 -17.86 -4.95
CA TYR A 65 -5.51 -18.56 -5.83
C TYR A 65 -6.16 -19.74 -6.56
N LYS A 66 -6.89 -20.59 -5.82
CA LYS A 66 -7.67 -21.72 -6.40
C LYS A 66 -8.73 -21.26 -7.40
N LYS A 67 -9.26 -20.05 -7.26
CA LYS A 67 -10.23 -19.44 -8.16
C LYS A 67 -9.57 -18.66 -9.31
N LYS A 68 -8.23 -18.68 -9.41
CA LYS A 68 -7.45 -17.90 -10.38
C LYS A 68 -7.72 -16.39 -10.28
N MET A 69 -7.86 -15.91 -9.05
CA MET A 69 -8.05 -14.50 -8.73
C MET A 69 -6.76 -13.95 -8.10
N TYR A 70 -6.02 -13.13 -8.85
CA TYR A 70 -4.69 -12.70 -8.50
C TYR A 70 -4.68 -11.27 -8.01
N VAL A 71 -3.88 -10.98 -6.98
CA VAL A 71 -3.62 -9.63 -6.49
C VAL A 71 -2.46 -8.98 -7.24
N PHE A 72 -1.49 -9.79 -7.69
CA PHE A 72 -0.49 -9.37 -8.66
C PHE A 72 0.06 -10.59 -9.41
N VAL A 73 0.56 -10.35 -10.62
CA VAL A 73 1.29 -11.34 -11.42
C VAL A 73 2.59 -10.72 -11.90
N ASN A 74 3.65 -11.50 -12.06
CA ASN A 74 4.89 -11.02 -12.67
C ASN A 74 5.50 -12.02 -13.66
N ASP A 75 6.27 -11.49 -14.62
CA ASP A 75 7.09 -12.26 -15.56
C ASP A 75 8.53 -12.28 -15.05
N PHE A 76 8.89 -13.34 -14.32
CA PHE A 76 10.19 -13.51 -13.67
C PHE A 76 10.72 -12.24 -12.99
N ALA A 77 9.82 -11.54 -12.31
CA ALA A 77 10.07 -10.27 -11.65
C ALA A 77 10.46 -9.07 -12.53
N VAL A 78 10.55 -9.17 -13.87
CA VAL A 78 10.86 -8.01 -14.73
C VAL A 78 9.67 -7.06 -14.84
N LEU A 79 8.51 -7.61 -15.16
CA LEU A 79 7.25 -6.88 -15.26
C LEU A 79 6.29 -7.40 -14.20
N ALA A 80 5.60 -6.49 -13.51
CA ALA A 80 4.56 -6.85 -12.56
C ALA A 80 3.28 -6.08 -12.84
N PHE A 81 2.14 -6.75 -12.69
CA PHE A 81 0.82 -6.21 -12.98
C PHE A 81 -0.07 -6.29 -11.74
N VAL A 82 -0.72 -5.17 -11.44
CA VAL A 82 -1.64 -5.01 -10.31
C VAL A 82 -2.88 -4.26 -10.77
N LYS A 83 -4.03 -4.50 -10.14
CA LYS A 83 -5.25 -3.74 -10.42
C LYS A 83 -5.52 -2.73 -9.30
N ILE A 84 -5.39 -1.45 -9.62
CA ILE A 84 -5.56 -0.33 -8.69
C ILE A 84 -6.70 0.56 -9.16
N ASP A 85 -7.67 0.80 -8.29
CA ASP A 85 -8.85 1.64 -8.57
C ASP A 85 -9.53 1.27 -9.92
N GLY A 86 -9.74 -0.02 -10.15
CA GLY A 86 -10.35 -0.54 -11.37
C GLY A 86 -9.41 -0.67 -12.58
N LYS A 87 -8.17 -0.20 -12.51
CA LYS A 87 -7.23 -0.16 -13.65
C LYS A 87 -6.08 -1.14 -13.47
N LEU A 88 -5.80 -1.92 -14.51
CA LEU A 88 -4.59 -2.76 -14.54
C LEU A 88 -3.38 -1.88 -14.85
N ILE A 89 -2.40 -1.88 -13.95
CA ILE A 89 -1.19 -1.06 -14.01
C ILE A 89 0.02 -1.97 -14.10
N ARG A 90 0.91 -1.65 -15.04
CA ARG A 90 2.19 -2.31 -15.28
C ARG A 90 3.30 -1.56 -14.56
N PHE A 91 4.02 -2.27 -13.70
CA PHE A 91 5.21 -1.83 -13.00
C PHE A 91 6.45 -2.52 -13.57
N GLU A 92 7.55 -1.80 -13.64
CA GLU A 92 8.85 -2.31 -14.10
C GLU A 92 9.81 -2.45 -12.94
N LEU A 93 10.58 -3.54 -12.90
CA LEU A 93 11.59 -3.75 -11.88
C LEU A 93 12.66 -2.67 -11.95
N GLN A 94 12.86 -1.96 -10.84
CA GLN A 94 13.91 -0.97 -10.69
C GLN A 94 15.12 -1.56 -9.97
N ASN A 95 14.89 -2.36 -8.93
CA ASN A 95 15.95 -2.92 -8.09
C ASN A 95 15.48 -4.20 -7.37
N HIS A 96 16.43 -5.05 -7.01
CA HIS A 96 16.21 -6.23 -6.18
C HIS A 96 17.33 -6.34 -5.14
N ASP A 97 16.95 -6.44 -3.86
CA ASP A 97 17.86 -6.78 -2.77
C ASP A 97 17.75 -8.28 -2.47
N GLU A 98 18.74 -9.03 -2.96
CA GLU A 98 18.83 -10.49 -2.81
C GLU A 98 18.92 -10.93 -1.34
N ASN A 99 19.58 -10.15 -0.48
CA ASN A 99 19.79 -10.53 0.92
C ASN A 99 18.49 -10.52 1.71
N SER A 100 17.59 -9.58 1.37
CA SER A 100 16.30 -9.41 2.02
C SER A 100 15.12 -9.98 1.23
N ASN A 101 15.35 -10.51 0.02
CA ASN A 101 14.32 -10.91 -0.95
C ASN A 101 13.27 -9.82 -1.20
N ILE A 102 13.72 -8.57 -1.36
CA ILE A 102 12.86 -7.42 -1.61
C ILE A 102 13.04 -6.92 -3.04
N TYR A 103 11.92 -6.79 -3.75
CA TYR A 103 11.86 -6.30 -5.12
C TYR A 103 11.19 -4.93 -5.13
N TYR A 104 11.78 -3.99 -5.84
CA TYR A 104 11.29 -2.63 -5.99
C TYR A 104 10.94 -2.39 -7.45
N TYR A 105 9.71 -1.96 -7.69
CA TYR A 105 9.18 -1.67 -9.00
C TYR A 105 8.65 -0.24 -9.08
N ILE A 106 8.58 0.29 -10.29
CA ILE A 106 8.13 1.66 -10.57
C ILE A 106 7.12 1.71 -11.73
N HIS A 107 6.15 2.61 -11.61
CA HIS A 107 5.26 3.04 -12.70
C HIS A 107 5.11 4.56 -12.62
N ASN A 108 5.80 5.30 -13.49
CA ASN A 108 5.92 6.77 -13.36
C ASN A 108 6.45 7.15 -11.95
N ASP A 109 5.63 7.83 -11.14
CA ASP A 109 5.97 8.21 -9.76
C ASP A 109 5.48 7.18 -8.71
N ASP A 110 4.66 6.23 -9.11
CA ASP A 110 4.09 5.21 -8.23
C ASP A 110 5.13 4.11 -7.96
N LYS A 111 5.25 3.70 -6.70
CA LYS A 111 6.25 2.73 -6.23
C LYS A 111 5.58 1.48 -5.72
N MET A 112 6.11 0.32 -6.09
CA MET A 112 5.67 -0.96 -5.57
C MET A 112 6.85 -1.71 -4.95
N LYS A 113 6.66 -2.20 -3.73
CA LYS A 113 7.61 -3.04 -3.00
C LYS A 113 7.00 -4.41 -2.77
N VAL A 114 7.70 -5.46 -3.18
CA VAL A 114 7.33 -6.86 -2.92
C VAL A 114 8.37 -7.47 -1.99
N GLU A 115 7.92 -7.92 -0.83
CA GLU A 115 8.75 -8.54 0.20
C GLU A 115 8.39 -10.02 0.31
N ILE A 116 9.31 -10.91 -0.03
CA ILE A 116 9.09 -12.35 0.14
C ILE A 116 9.45 -12.73 1.59
N ILE A 117 8.46 -13.19 2.34
CA ILE A 117 8.62 -13.56 3.75
C ILE A 117 8.96 -15.03 3.89
N LYS A 118 8.36 -15.88 3.05
CA LYS A 118 8.50 -17.34 3.16
C LYS A 118 8.47 -17.97 1.78
N LYS A 119 9.34 -18.95 1.57
CA LYS A 119 9.35 -19.85 0.42
C LYS A 119 9.28 -21.27 0.97
N THR A 120 8.30 -22.06 0.52
CA THR A 120 8.12 -23.46 0.91
C THR A 120 8.08 -24.29 -0.35
N THR A 121 8.95 -25.27 -0.47
CA THR A 121 8.87 -26.27 -1.54
C THR A 121 8.10 -27.47 -1.02
N ASN A 122 7.03 -27.88 -1.71
CA ASN A 122 6.31 -29.10 -1.37
C ASN A 122 6.99 -30.36 -1.98
N GLU A 123 6.45 -31.54 -1.69
CA GLU A 123 6.98 -32.83 -2.18
C GLU A 123 6.94 -32.94 -3.72
N ASP A 124 6.08 -32.17 -4.38
CA ASP A 124 5.93 -32.10 -5.84
C ASP A 124 6.81 -31.01 -6.48
N GLU A 125 7.82 -30.50 -5.75
CA GLU A 125 8.73 -29.43 -6.17
C GLU A 125 8.07 -28.07 -6.45
N ILE A 126 6.80 -27.89 -6.05
CA ILE A 126 6.09 -26.62 -6.18
C ILE A 126 6.59 -25.65 -5.11
N VAL A 127 7.07 -24.49 -5.57
CA VAL A 127 7.54 -23.42 -4.70
C VAL A 127 6.37 -22.49 -4.37
N VAL A 128 5.84 -22.63 -3.16
CA VAL A 128 4.86 -21.73 -2.58
C VAL A 128 5.56 -20.54 -1.94
N ILE A 129 5.14 -19.33 -2.32
CA ILE A 129 5.72 -18.07 -1.88
C ILE A 129 4.65 -17.28 -1.12
N GLU A 130 5.00 -16.81 0.07
CA GLU A 130 4.18 -15.91 0.88
C GLU A 130 4.94 -14.59 1.11
N GLY A 131 4.23 -13.47 1.11
CA GLY A 131 4.86 -12.18 1.24
C GLY A 131 3.92 -11.00 1.46
N LEU A 132 4.48 -9.80 1.31
CA LEU A 132 3.79 -8.53 1.40
C LEU A 132 4.03 -7.71 0.13
N ILE A 133 2.96 -7.19 -0.45
CA ILE A 133 3.01 -6.15 -1.47
C ILE A 133 2.63 -4.82 -0.81
N THR A 134 3.43 -3.79 -1.05
CA THR A 134 3.15 -2.41 -0.63
C THR A 134 3.20 -1.54 -1.87
N ILE A 135 2.16 -0.74 -2.10
CA ILE A 135 2.10 0.20 -3.23
C ILE A 135 1.87 1.59 -2.66
N ASP A 136 2.70 2.53 -3.08
CA ASP A 136 2.65 3.95 -2.72
C ASP A 136 2.40 4.76 -3.98
N THR A 137 1.34 5.56 -3.95
CA THR A 137 0.92 6.44 -5.05
C THR A 137 0.62 7.83 -4.51
N LEU A 138 0.56 8.82 -5.39
CA LEU A 138 0.09 10.17 -5.03
C LEU A 138 -1.34 10.20 -4.46
N LYS A 139 -2.16 9.18 -4.75
CA LYS A 139 -3.53 9.06 -4.25
C LYS A 139 -3.60 8.41 -2.88
N GLY A 140 -2.57 7.69 -2.45
CA GLY A 140 -2.62 6.85 -1.28
C GLY A 140 -1.71 5.63 -1.36
N ASP A 141 -1.64 4.91 -0.24
CA ASP A 141 -0.89 3.68 -0.11
C ASP A 141 -1.80 2.48 0.22
N VAL A 142 -1.28 1.28 -0.02
CA VAL A 142 -1.91 0.02 0.38
C VAL A 142 -0.83 -1.01 0.68
N LYS A 143 -1.09 -1.83 1.70
CA LYS A 143 -0.26 -2.97 2.07
C LYS A 143 -1.10 -4.23 2.17
N GLN A 144 -0.71 -5.27 1.45
CA GLN A 144 -1.49 -6.50 1.31
C GLN A 144 -0.58 -7.72 1.42
N LYS A 145 -1.03 -8.75 2.15
CA LYS A 145 -0.38 -10.07 2.14
C LYS A 145 -0.73 -10.82 0.87
N PHE A 146 0.19 -11.64 0.40
CA PHE A 146 -0.06 -12.53 -0.73
C PHE A 146 0.47 -13.93 -0.48
N ILE A 147 -0.10 -14.87 -1.22
CA ILE A 147 0.38 -16.25 -1.41
C ILE A 147 0.31 -16.59 -2.90
N GLY A 148 1.27 -17.34 -3.41
CA GLY A 148 1.29 -17.73 -4.81
C GLY A 148 2.42 -18.67 -5.16
N GLU A 149 2.51 -19.00 -6.44
CA GLU A 149 3.51 -19.92 -6.97
C GLU A 149 4.10 -19.32 -8.25
N CYS A 150 5.33 -19.70 -8.54
CA CYS A 150 6.00 -19.45 -9.81
C CYS A 150 6.00 -20.73 -10.63
N GLY A 151 5.64 -20.66 -11.91
CA GLY A 151 5.55 -21.85 -12.74
C GLY A 151 5.78 -21.60 -14.23
N CYS A 152 6.32 -22.66 -14.85
CA CYS A 152 6.30 -23.00 -16.25
C CYS A 152 5.68 -24.42 -16.32
#